data_AF-A0A8T5KL74-F1
#
_entry.id   AF-A0A8T5KL74-F1
#
_cell.length_a   1.000
_cell.length_b   1.000
_cell.length_c   1.000
_cell.angle_alpha   90.00
_cell.angle_beta   90.00
_cell.angle_gamma   90.00
#
_symmetry.space_group_name_H-M   'P 1'
#
loop_
_entity.id
_entity.type
_entity.pdbx_description
1 polymer ?
#
loop_
_entity_poly.entity_id
_entity_poly.type
_entity_poly.pdbx_seq_one_letter_code
_entity_poly.pdbx_strand_id
1 'polypeptide(L)'
;DPLVWRELQWYGSHMAYKLEQEGKSGIVNAAIFSGWAHMGYHWIGIYHNIPSMLTESASAKLATPLYIHPEQLKAETVEKSLVGTRMMPHYKPSTNFPNPWPGGWWTLRDIVEQQKIAAWALLDHVARNRETVLWNQYQKAIRQTERGGEGSPQVIVVPEDQHDPRTAELMIEKLLVQGLSIYRANEPFTADGYIHGAGSYLIPLAQPKSGLIKTLLTRTRFPDNSFTRMGDGTPNRPYDTATDTMAEFMGVNVHAADYLSEFQVEPVTEYKAPVGYVDEDSKVGYLLDTRENASFKAVNLLLKQGVPIKRILEPVIAGDHELPAGCFVVAAGYEEKLNEVATHIGVTFHALAELEAEMEDVKSLKVGMYHRLWGGNMDMGWTRLVLEQFCFDYTLLNDKDIKEGDLGEYDVIILAHDSKEMLAGGDDMKKWWAETRPGWPLTVYPPEYETGLGDEGKEKLVEWTKAGGTMYTIGASTGYAIEALDLPITDTVKGLGAKEFHCPGSTLRVEVENTHPAAYGMPEDALALFWGSPAFKVNPGPNNHMYEVLAVYPDSDILESGWLVGEEKIADKIAAIYAHVGEGHVVLMGPRVQHRCQTHGTFKLLFNSLLG
;
A
#
# COMPACT_ATOMS: atom_id res chain seq x y z
N ASP A 1 18.70 -8.90 -14.25
CA ASP A 1 19.85 -9.59 -14.91
C ASP A 1 20.93 -9.97 -13.88
N PRO A 2 21.65 -11.11 -14.01
CA PRO A 2 22.70 -11.50 -13.07
C PRO A 2 23.84 -10.49 -12.90
N LEU A 3 24.16 -9.69 -13.93
CA LEU A 3 25.18 -8.64 -13.85
C LEU A 3 24.85 -7.58 -12.81
N VAL A 4 23.57 -7.30 -12.53
CA VAL A 4 23.18 -6.36 -11.47
C VAL A 4 23.77 -6.79 -10.13
N TRP A 5 23.61 -8.06 -9.76
CA TRP A 5 24.14 -8.61 -8.51
C TRP A 5 25.67 -8.67 -8.49
N ARG A 6 26.31 -8.93 -9.63
CA ARG A 6 27.78 -8.92 -9.73
C ARG A 6 28.36 -7.51 -9.61
N GLU A 7 27.70 -6.52 -10.19
CA GLU A 7 28.05 -5.11 -10.04
C GLU A 7 27.88 -4.65 -8.59
N LEU A 8 26.78 -5.03 -7.91
CA LEU A 8 26.60 -4.73 -6.48
C LEU A 8 27.74 -5.30 -5.62
N GLN A 9 28.14 -6.55 -5.87
CA GLN A 9 29.28 -7.15 -5.18
C GLN A 9 30.58 -6.41 -5.49
N TRP A 10 30.79 -6.02 -6.75
CA TRP A 10 32.00 -5.33 -7.21
C TRP A 10 32.14 -3.95 -6.56
N TYR A 11 31.08 -3.14 -6.61
CA TYR A 11 31.04 -1.82 -5.98
C TYR A 11 31.16 -1.91 -4.46
N GLY A 12 30.39 -2.78 -3.80
CA GLY A 12 30.45 -2.95 -2.36
C GLY A 12 31.82 -3.41 -1.86
N SER A 13 32.50 -4.26 -2.63
CA SER A 13 33.87 -4.71 -2.31
C SER A 13 34.89 -3.58 -2.47
N HIS A 14 34.75 -2.72 -3.49
CA HIS A 14 35.63 -1.55 -3.63
C HIS A 14 35.40 -0.51 -2.52
N MET A 15 34.15 -0.30 -2.08
CA MET A 15 33.85 0.55 -0.92
C MET A 15 34.50 0.02 0.35
N ALA A 16 34.32 -1.27 0.64
CA ALA A 16 34.93 -1.90 1.81
C ALA A 16 36.46 -1.80 1.77
N TYR A 17 37.06 -2.07 0.61
CA TYR A 17 38.49 -1.88 0.39
C TYR A 17 38.95 -0.45 0.69
N LYS A 18 38.24 0.57 0.19
CA LYS A 18 38.59 1.98 0.43
C LYS A 18 38.42 2.40 1.88
N LEU A 19 37.40 1.90 2.57
CA LEU A 19 37.21 2.14 4.01
C LEU A 19 38.39 1.60 4.83
N GLU A 20 38.85 0.38 4.53
CA GLU A 20 40.02 -0.22 5.20
C GLU A 20 41.32 0.53 4.86
N GLN A 21 41.51 1.00 3.61
CA GLN A 21 42.67 1.83 3.25
C GLN A 21 42.75 3.13 4.07
N GLU A 22 41.59 3.69 4.42
CA GLU A 22 41.45 4.89 5.27
C GLU A 22 41.44 4.55 6.78
N GLY A 23 41.80 3.32 7.14
CA GLY A 23 41.93 2.87 8.53
C GLY A 23 40.61 2.68 9.27
N LYS A 24 39.48 2.55 8.56
CA LYS A 24 38.19 2.20 9.16
C LYS A 24 38.14 0.68 9.40
N SER A 25 37.38 0.27 10.41
CA SER A 25 37.16 -1.14 10.79
C SER A 25 35.68 -1.37 11.05
N GLY A 26 35.27 -2.63 11.21
CA GLY A 26 33.87 -2.99 11.39
C GLY A 26 33.07 -2.97 10.08
N ILE A 27 33.75 -3.13 8.94
CA ILE A 27 33.11 -3.07 7.63
C ILE A 27 32.74 -4.48 7.16
N VAL A 28 31.44 -4.70 6.96
CA VAL A 28 30.91 -5.92 6.34
C VAL A 28 30.56 -5.64 4.89
N ASN A 29 30.95 -6.55 4.00
CA ASN A 29 30.47 -6.58 2.62
C ASN A 29 29.84 -7.94 2.31
N ALA A 30 29.06 -8.03 1.22
CA ALA A 30 28.39 -9.27 0.80
C ALA A 30 27.50 -9.93 1.88
N ALA A 31 26.91 -9.13 2.77
CA ALA A 31 25.81 -9.59 3.63
C ALA A 31 24.61 -10.00 2.77
N ILE A 32 23.91 -11.08 3.15
CA ILE A 32 22.85 -11.67 2.33
C ILE A 32 21.47 -11.15 2.75
N PHE A 33 20.71 -10.65 1.76
CA PHE A 33 19.31 -10.26 1.86
C PHE A 33 18.49 -10.99 0.79
N SER A 34 17.20 -11.23 1.04
CA SER A 34 16.29 -11.72 0.00
C SER A 34 16.08 -10.61 -1.04
N GLY A 35 16.43 -10.87 -2.30
CA GLY A 35 16.34 -9.89 -3.39
C GLY A 35 14.93 -9.68 -3.95
N TRP A 36 13.88 -9.92 -3.15
CA TRP A 36 12.49 -10.07 -3.59
C TRP A 36 11.58 -8.89 -3.20
N ALA A 37 12.11 -7.74 -2.82
CA ALA A 37 11.32 -6.59 -2.40
C ALA A 37 11.44 -5.44 -3.42
N HIS A 38 10.34 -4.84 -3.87
CA HIS A 38 10.33 -3.65 -4.73
C HIS A 38 10.05 -2.39 -3.90
N MET A 39 11.00 -2.01 -3.04
CA MET A 39 10.85 -0.88 -2.12
C MET A 39 12.08 0.03 -2.04
N GLY A 40 11.84 1.34 -1.94
CA GLY A 40 12.90 2.35 -1.81
C GLY A 40 13.89 2.41 -2.98
N TYR A 41 14.72 3.46 -3.04
CA TYR A 41 15.63 3.64 -4.16
C TYR A 41 16.70 2.55 -4.30
N HIS A 42 17.06 1.88 -3.20
CA HIS A 42 18.08 0.84 -3.19
C HIS A 42 17.62 -0.49 -3.79
N TRP A 43 16.33 -0.85 -3.74
CA TRP A 43 15.82 -2.03 -4.44
C TRP A 43 15.13 -1.72 -5.77
N ILE A 44 14.42 -0.60 -5.90
CA ILE A 44 13.71 -0.25 -7.14
C ILE A 44 14.68 -0.21 -8.34
N GLY A 45 15.90 0.31 -8.15
CA GLY A 45 16.92 0.34 -9.19
C GLY A 45 17.26 -1.05 -9.76
N ILE A 46 17.26 -2.10 -8.93
CA ILE A 46 17.63 -3.45 -9.35
C ILE A 46 16.67 -3.97 -10.43
N TYR A 47 15.37 -3.69 -10.30
CA TYR A 47 14.36 -4.03 -11.30
C TYR A 47 14.50 -3.21 -12.59
N HIS A 48 15.10 -2.03 -12.50
CA HIS A 48 15.45 -1.18 -13.65
C HIS A 48 16.79 -1.55 -14.31
N ASN A 49 17.37 -2.70 -13.96
CA ASN A 49 18.74 -3.10 -14.33
C ASN A 49 19.83 -2.11 -13.88
N ILE A 50 19.57 -1.37 -12.81
CA ILE A 50 20.51 -0.44 -12.20
C ILE A 50 21.01 -1.06 -10.89
N PRO A 51 22.32 -1.33 -10.74
CA PRO A 51 22.87 -1.74 -9.45
C PRO A 51 22.72 -0.60 -8.43
N SER A 52 21.66 -0.68 -7.62
CA SER A 52 21.36 0.28 -6.56
C SER A 52 21.60 -0.35 -5.19
N MET A 53 22.07 0.44 -4.25
CA MET A 53 22.56 -0.05 -2.96
C MET A 53 22.27 0.92 -1.82
N LEU A 54 22.30 0.38 -0.62
CA LEU A 54 22.15 1.10 0.62
C LEU A 54 23.33 0.77 1.54
N THR A 55 23.91 1.80 2.14
CA THR A 55 24.97 1.69 3.15
C THR A 55 24.35 1.92 4.52
N GLU A 56 24.53 0.97 5.44
CA GLU A 56 24.09 1.11 6.83
C GLU A 56 25.28 1.34 7.76
N SER A 57 25.08 2.13 8.80
CA SER A 57 26.07 2.32 9.86
C SER A 57 25.38 2.17 11.21
N ALA A 58 26.11 1.70 12.22
CA ALA A 58 25.58 1.60 13.57
C ALA A 58 25.07 2.97 14.06
N SER A 59 23.92 2.99 14.75
CA SER A 59 23.30 4.23 15.21
C SER A 59 24.17 4.94 16.26
N ALA A 60 24.24 6.26 16.18
CA ALA A 60 24.81 7.12 17.22
C ALA A 60 23.70 7.81 18.05
N LYS A 61 22.51 7.18 18.22
CA LYS A 61 21.38 7.68 19.03
C LYS A 61 21.19 9.21 18.98
N LEU A 62 20.61 9.71 17.91
CA LEU A 62 20.39 11.15 17.69
C LEU A 62 21.69 11.98 17.80
N ALA A 63 22.78 11.48 17.20
CA ALA A 63 24.10 12.11 17.20
C ALA A 63 24.83 12.20 18.56
N THR A 64 24.37 11.46 19.56
CA THR A 64 25.04 11.32 20.85
C THR A 64 26.28 10.42 20.72
N PRO A 65 27.48 10.87 21.12
CA PRO A 65 28.64 9.98 21.24
C PRO A 65 28.35 8.80 22.17
N LEU A 66 28.58 7.59 21.70
CA LEU A 66 28.35 6.36 22.46
C LEU A 66 29.70 5.68 22.71
N TYR A 67 29.98 5.31 23.95
CA TYR A 67 31.08 4.38 24.23
C TYR A 67 30.53 2.94 24.21
N ILE A 68 30.99 2.13 23.26
CA ILE A 68 30.61 0.73 23.13
C ILE A 68 31.73 -0.14 23.70
N HIS A 69 31.44 -0.86 24.79
CA HIS A 69 32.42 -1.75 25.41
C HIS A 69 32.63 -2.99 24.52
N PRO A 70 33.86 -3.55 24.40
CA PRO A 70 34.11 -4.73 23.56
C PRO A 70 33.18 -5.92 23.84
N GLU A 71 32.77 -6.13 25.09
CA GLU A 71 31.83 -7.21 25.48
C GLU A 71 30.39 -7.01 24.98
N GLN A 72 30.03 -5.80 24.54
CA GLN A 72 28.73 -5.51 23.93
C GLN A 72 28.70 -5.93 22.46
N LEU A 73 29.86 -6.12 21.83
CA LEU A 73 29.97 -6.54 20.45
C LEU A 73 29.70 -8.04 20.35
N LYS A 74 28.53 -8.37 19.79
CA LYS A 74 28.03 -9.73 19.68
C LYS A 74 27.52 -9.95 18.27
N ALA A 75 27.49 -11.22 17.86
CA ALA A 75 26.75 -11.58 16.68
C ALA A 75 25.26 -11.39 16.93
N GLU A 76 24.52 -10.96 15.91
CA GLU A 76 23.08 -10.97 15.94
C GLU A 76 22.59 -12.41 15.72
N THR A 77 22.46 -13.17 16.80
CA THR A 77 21.83 -14.49 16.79
C THR A 77 20.39 -14.33 17.26
N VAL A 78 19.49 -13.93 16.36
CA VAL A 78 18.05 -13.98 16.64
C VAL A 78 17.57 -15.38 16.27
N GLU A 79 17.18 -16.20 17.25
CA GLU A 79 16.66 -17.57 17.05
C GLU A 79 15.48 -17.65 16.06
N LYS A 80 14.82 -16.53 15.78
CA LYS A 80 13.57 -16.45 14.99
C LYS A 80 13.71 -15.68 13.66
N SER A 81 14.91 -15.43 13.16
CA SER A 81 15.08 -14.71 11.89
C SER A 81 16.26 -15.23 11.07
N LEU A 82 16.01 -15.70 9.83
CA LEU A 82 17.06 -15.94 8.84
C LEU A 82 17.76 -14.62 8.43
N VAL A 83 17.04 -13.51 8.52
CA VAL A 83 17.57 -12.15 8.29
C VAL A 83 18.52 -11.72 9.41
N GLY A 84 18.45 -12.35 10.58
CA GLY A 84 19.23 -11.99 11.77
C GLY A 84 20.70 -12.36 11.66
N THR A 85 21.07 -13.44 10.96
CA THR A 85 22.49 -13.75 10.82
C THR A 85 23.15 -13.01 9.67
N ARG A 86 22.48 -12.71 8.53
CA ARG A 86 23.09 -12.08 7.32
C ARG A 86 24.47 -12.67 6.94
N MET A 87 24.76 -13.93 7.29
CA MET A 87 26.07 -14.61 7.22
C MET A 87 27.17 -14.11 8.21
N MET A 88 26.78 -13.50 9.32
CA MET A 88 27.57 -13.03 10.46
C MET A 88 27.17 -13.76 11.76
N PRO A 89 27.28 -15.10 11.84
CA PRO A 89 26.89 -15.86 13.03
C PRO A 89 27.77 -15.58 14.27
N HIS A 90 28.94 -14.97 14.05
CA HIS A 90 29.92 -14.62 15.08
C HIS A 90 30.48 -13.23 14.79
N TYR A 91 30.67 -12.41 15.83
CA TYR A 91 31.42 -11.15 15.72
C TYR A 91 32.93 -11.46 15.75
N LYS A 92 33.44 -12.03 14.65
CA LYS A 92 34.82 -12.50 14.51
C LYS A 92 35.31 -12.27 13.07
N PRO A 93 36.63 -12.19 12.85
CA PRO A 93 37.17 -12.04 11.51
C PRO A 93 36.67 -13.16 10.57
N SER A 94 36.14 -12.75 9.41
CA SER A 94 35.74 -13.64 8.31
C SER A 94 36.17 -13.05 6.97
N THR A 95 36.02 -13.80 5.88
CA THR A 95 36.40 -13.31 4.54
C THR A 95 35.63 -12.07 4.09
N ASN A 96 34.42 -11.87 4.60
CA ASN A 96 33.54 -10.75 4.29
C ASN A 96 33.38 -9.73 5.45
N PHE A 97 34.15 -9.93 6.52
CA PHE A 97 34.26 -9.05 7.69
C PHE A 97 35.66 -9.23 8.33
N PRO A 98 36.75 -8.89 7.62
CA PRO A 98 38.10 -9.30 8.00
C PRO A 98 38.67 -8.52 9.20
N ASN A 99 38.19 -7.31 9.45
CA ASN A 99 38.68 -6.41 10.49
C ASN A 99 37.53 -5.94 11.40
N PRO A 100 37.09 -6.78 12.37
CA PRO A 100 36.05 -6.39 13.31
C PRO A 100 36.43 -5.14 14.10
N TRP A 101 35.50 -4.18 14.23
CA TRP A 101 35.73 -3.01 15.08
C TRP A 101 35.86 -3.45 16.54
N PRO A 102 36.90 -3.04 17.29
CA PRO A 102 37.17 -3.54 18.64
C PRO A 102 36.26 -2.95 19.73
N GLY A 103 35.43 -1.95 19.38
CA GLY A 103 34.67 -1.15 20.34
C GLY A 103 35.39 0.16 20.66
N GLY A 104 34.77 0.99 21.50
CA GLY A 104 35.24 2.31 21.87
C GLY A 104 34.20 3.41 21.59
N TRP A 105 34.68 4.64 21.42
CA TRP A 105 33.82 5.77 21.09
C TRP A 105 33.30 5.66 19.66
N TRP A 106 31.99 5.78 19.50
CA TRP A 106 31.26 5.85 18.25
C TRP A 106 30.48 7.16 18.20
N THR A 107 30.67 7.93 17.13
CA THR A 107 30.09 9.27 17.00
C THR A 107 29.39 9.43 15.66
N LEU A 108 28.56 10.48 15.54
CA LEU A 108 28.01 10.87 14.24
C LEU A 108 29.12 11.17 13.21
N ARG A 109 30.27 11.71 13.65
CA ARG A 109 31.40 11.96 12.76
C ARG A 109 31.94 10.68 12.14
N ASP A 110 31.99 9.58 12.89
CA ASP A 110 32.44 8.29 12.38
C ASP A 110 31.52 7.79 11.26
N ILE A 111 30.20 7.90 11.47
CA ILE A 111 29.18 7.58 10.44
C ILE A 111 29.42 8.45 9.21
N VAL A 112 29.47 9.78 9.37
CA VAL A 112 29.58 10.72 8.25
C VAL A 112 30.87 10.50 7.45
N GLU A 113 32.01 10.28 8.10
CA GLU A 113 33.26 10.03 7.39
C GLU A 113 33.24 8.69 6.64
N GLN A 114 32.70 7.61 7.23
CA GLN A 114 32.56 6.34 6.52
C GLN A 114 31.63 6.47 5.31
N GLN A 115 30.50 7.16 5.44
CA GLN A 115 29.56 7.38 4.34
C GLN A 115 30.18 8.21 3.22
N LYS A 116 30.97 9.24 3.55
CA LYS A 116 31.73 10.01 2.56
C LYS A 116 32.74 9.13 1.81
N ILE A 117 33.50 8.31 2.52
CA ILE A 117 34.49 7.42 1.89
C ILE A 117 33.79 6.43 0.96
N ALA A 118 32.69 5.80 1.39
CA ALA A 118 31.92 4.87 0.57
C ALA A 118 31.36 5.54 -0.70
N ALA A 119 30.79 6.75 -0.58
CA ALA A 119 30.29 7.51 -1.72
C ALA A 119 31.39 7.87 -2.72
N TRP A 120 32.53 8.38 -2.24
CA TRP A 120 33.67 8.69 -3.11
C TRP A 120 34.27 7.43 -3.73
N ALA A 121 34.33 6.32 -3.00
CA ALA A 121 34.80 5.04 -3.51
C ALA A 121 33.93 4.55 -4.67
N LEU A 122 32.60 4.68 -4.58
CA LEU A 122 31.70 4.35 -5.69
C LEU A 122 32.05 5.15 -6.95
N LEU A 123 32.13 6.48 -6.81
CA LEU A 123 32.37 7.39 -7.92
C LEU A 123 33.75 7.15 -8.56
N ASP A 124 34.78 6.96 -7.73
CA ASP A 124 36.13 6.59 -8.15
C ASP A 124 36.14 5.29 -8.97
N HIS A 125 35.42 4.27 -8.48
CA HIS A 125 35.36 2.98 -9.13
C HIS A 125 34.66 3.02 -10.50
N VAL A 126 33.51 3.69 -10.56
CA VAL A 126 32.76 3.87 -11.81
C VAL A 126 33.56 4.70 -12.80
N ALA A 127 34.22 5.78 -12.36
CA ALA A 127 35.04 6.62 -13.24
C ALA A 127 36.22 5.85 -13.86
N ARG A 128 36.90 5.00 -13.08
CA ARG A 128 38.03 4.18 -13.56
C ARG A 128 37.60 3.06 -14.49
N ASN A 129 36.37 2.56 -14.36
CA ASN A 129 35.87 1.42 -15.12
C ASN A 129 34.69 1.78 -16.04
N ARG A 130 34.63 3.04 -16.50
CA ARG A 130 33.50 3.59 -17.26
C ARG A 130 33.06 2.73 -18.44
N GLU A 131 34.02 2.17 -19.19
CA GLU A 131 33.75 1.37 -20.39
C GLU A 131 33.04 0.07 -20.02
N THR A 132 33.50 -0.60 -18.96
CA THR A 132 32.86 -1.81 -18.42
C THR A 132 31.45 -1.51 -17.92
N VAL A 133 31.25 -0.41 -17.19
CA VAL A 133 29.94 -0.03 -16.65
C VAL A 133 28.94 0.25 -17.78
N LEU A 134 29.33 1.04 -18.79
CA LEU A 134 28.49 1.35 -19.94
C LEU A 134 28.21 0.10 -20.79
N TRP A 135 29.21 -0.74 -21.01
CA TRP A 135 29.02 -2.00 -21.73
C TRP A 135 28.07 -2.94 -20.98
N ASN A 136 28.21 -3.07 -19.67
CA ASN A 136 27.29 -3.86 -18.86
C ASN A 136 25.88 -3.28 -18.87
N GLN A 137 25.70 -1.95 -18.90
CA GLN A 137 24.37 -1.34 -19.05
C GLN A 137 23.73 -1.78 -20.37
N TYR A 138 24.46 -1.70 -21.48
CA TYR A 138 24.02 -2.18 -22.78
C TYR A 138 23.68 -3.69 -22.76
N GLN A 139 24.58 -4.52 -22.21
CA GLN A 139 24.39 -5.98 -22.12
C GLN A 139 23.13 -6.34 -21.32
N LYS A 140 22.90 -5.68 -20.17
CA LYS A 140 21.69 -5.92 -19.37
C LYS A 140 20.44 -5.56 -20.17
N ALA A 141 20.44 -4.43 -20.88
CA ALA A 141 19.31 -3.99 -21.68
C ALA A 141 18.98 -4.96 -22.83
N ILE A 142 19.99 -5.38 -23.60
CA ILE A 142 19.81 -6.35 -24.69
C ILE A 142 19.30 -7.69 -24.16
N ARG A 143 19.93 -8.25 -23.12
CA ARG A 143 19.52 -9.55 -22.58
C ARG A 143 18.12 -9.55 -21.96
N GLN A 144 17.64 -8.41 -21.44
CA GLN A 144 16.25 -8.29 -20.97
C GLN A 144 15.28 -8.18 -22.14
N THR A 145 15.66 -7.46 -23.20
CA THR A 145 14.88 -7.32 -24.43
C THR A 145 14.71 -8.68 -25.12
N GLU A 146 15.80 -9.42 -25.32
CA GLU A 146 15.79 -10.78 -25.89
C GLU A 146 14.92 -11.73 -25.06
N ARG A 147 15.14 -11.78 -23.73
CA ARG A 147 14.33 -12.61 -22.82
C ARG A 147 12.84 -12.28 -22.84
N GLY A 148 12.50 -11.02 -23.06
CA GLY A 148 11.12 -10.59 -23.14
C GLY A 148 10.47 -10.93 -24.48
N GLY A 149 11.22 -10.85 -25.59
CA GLY A 149 10.73 -11.24 -26.92
C GLY A 149 10.66 -12.75 -27.14
N GLU A 150 11.58 -13.51 -26.55
CA GLU A 150 11.60 -14.99 -26.62
C GLU A 150 10.74 -15.67 -25.55
N GLY A 151 10.38 -14.92 -24.49
CA GLY A 151 9.63 -15.43 -23.37
C GLY A 151 8.11 -15.37 -23.58
N SER A 152 7.40 -16.02 -22.65
CA SER A 152 5.96 -15.86 -22.45
C SER A 152 5.68 -15.20 -21.10
N PRO A 153 4.69 -14.29 -20.98
CA PRO A 153 3.97 -13.66 -22.10
C PRO A 153 4.90 -12.80 -22.97
N GLN A 154 4.46 -12.40 -24.17
CA GLN A 154 5.18 -11.45 -25.03
C GLN A 154 4.73 -10.00 -24.85
N VAL A 155 3.49 -9.78 -24.44
CA VAL A 155 2.91 -8.45 -24.24
C VAL A 155 1.95 -8.45 -23.05
N ILE A 156 1.89 -7.35 -22.32
CA ILE A 156 0.83 -7.07 -21.36
C ILE A 156 -0.14 -6.09 -22.01
N VAL A 157 -1.40 -6.49 -22.14
CA VAL A 157 -2.50 -5.63 -22.59
C VAL A 157 -3.17 -5.04 -21.35
N VAL A 158 -3.39 -3.73 -21.34
CA VAL A 158 -4.29 -3.06 -20.40
C VAL A 158 -5.53 -2.68 -21.20
N PRO A 159 -6.64 -3.44 -21.06
CA PRO A 159 -7.88 -3.18 -21.77
C PRO A 159 -8.41 -1.76 -21.52
N GLU A 160 -9.17 -1.20 -22.46
CA GLU A 160 -9.80 0.10 -22.34
C GLU A 160 -11.02 0.11 -21.41
N ASP A 161 -11.66 -1.05 -21.22
CA ASP A 161 -12.84 -1.29 -20.39
C ASP A 161 -12.46 -1.57 -18.93
N GLN A 162 -11.87 -0.57 -18.28
CA GLN A 162 -11.45 -0.65 -16.88
C GLN A 162 -12.58 -0.26 -15.93
N HIS A 163 -12.62 -0.88 -14.76
CA HIS A 163 -13.56 -0.51 -13.68
C HIS A 163 -13.35 0.95 -13.23
N ASP A 164 -12.09 1.38 -13.13
CA ASP A 164 -11.70 2.77 -12.86
C ASP A 164 -10.69 3.24 -13.93
N PRO A 165 -11.18 3.80 -15.06
CA PRO A 165 -10.33 4.19 -16.18
C PRO A 165 -9.26 5.22 -15.82
N ARG A 166 -9.56 6.14 -14.89
CA ARG A 166 -8.61 7.17 -14.43
C ARG A 166 -7.49 6.60 -13.61
N THR A 167 -7.78 5.60 -12.78
CA THR A 167 -6.75 4.86 -12.05
C THR A 167 -5.88 4.04 -13.01
N ALA A 168 -6.44 3.45 -14.06
CA ALA A 168 -5.65 2.79 -15.11
C ALA A 168 -4.73 3.77 -15.86
N GLU A 169 -5.22 4.95 -16.23
CA GLU A 169 -4.40 6.02 -16.84
C GLU A 169 -3.27 6.48 -15.91
N LEU A 170 -3.54 6.63 -14.60
CA LEU A 170 -2.51 6.92 -13.59
C LEU A 170 -1.45 5.82 -13.56
N MET A 171 -1.84 4.54 -13.66
CA MET A 171 -0.89 3.43 -13.74
C MET A 171 0.01 3.57 -14.98
N ILE A 172 -0.59 3.84 -16.15
CA ILE A 172 0.14 4.09 -17.40
C ILE A 172 1.12 5.27 -17.26
N GLU A 173 0.71 6.38 -16.64
CA GLU A 173 1.58 7.52 -16.33
C GLU A 173 2.80 7.06 -15.51
N LYS A 174 2.58 6.30 -14.43
CA LYS A 174 3.70 5.84 -13.57
C LYS A 174 4.62 4.86 -14.28
N LEU A 175 4.11 4.05 -15.19
CA LEU A 175 4.93 3.19 -16.05
C LEU A 175 5.73 4.01 -17.07
N LEU A 176 5.14 5.04 -17.67
CA LEU A 176 5.85 5.95 -18.60
C LEU A 176 6.96 6.73 -17.90
N VAL A 177 6.73 7.24 -16.69
CA VAL A 177 7.76 7.93 -15.87
C VAL A 177 8.91 6.98 -15.51
N GLN A 178 8.61 5.70 -15.33
CA GLN A 178 9.61 4.65 -15.17
C GLN A 178 10.31 4.29 -16.49
N GLY A 179 9.99 4.94 -17.61
CA GLY A 179 10.64 4.80 -18.91
C GLY A 179 10.37 3.47 -19.58
N LEU A 180 9.13 2.97 -19.48
CA LEU A 180 8.62 1.83 -20.25
C LEU A 180 8.16 2.29 -21.63
N SER A 181 8.35 1.45 -22.64
CA SER A 181 7.74 1.62 -23.97
C SER A 181 6.32 1.07 -23.93
N ILE A 182 5.35 1.93 -24.26
CA ILE A 182 3.92 1.63 -24.24
C ILE A 182 3.32 2.10 -25.57
N TYR A 183 2.35 1.35 -26.08
CA TYR A 183 1.61 1.69 -27.28
C TYR A 183 0.12 1.74 -26.97
N ARG A 184 -0.67 2.42 -27.82
CA ARG A 184 -2.12 2.46 -27.74
C ARG A 184 -2.71 1.92 -29.03
N ALA A 185 -3.72 1.05 -28.92
CA ALA A 185 -4.45 0.51 -30.05
C ALA A 185 -5.35 1.58 -30.69
N ASN A 186 -5.31 1.72 -32.01
CA ASN A 186 -6.17 2.65 -32.75
C ASN A 186 -7.45 1.97 -33.26
N GLU A 187 -7.48 0.64 -33.26
CA GLU A 187 -8.61 -0.18 -33.70
C GLU A 187 -8.70 -1.44 -32.82
N PRO A 188 -9.88 -2.09 -32.75
CA PRO A 188 -10.04 -3.34 -32.03
C PRO A 188 -9.12 -4.44 -32.57
N PHE A 189 -8.65 -5.32 -31.69
CA PHE A 189 -7.74 -6.42 -32.02
C PHE A 189 -8.05 -7.67 -31.18
N THR A 190 -7.44 -8.79 -31.54
CA THR A 190 -7.55 -10.03 -30.77
C THR A 190 -6.21 -10.35 -30.12
N ALA A 191 -6.22 -10.69 -28.83
CA ALA A 191 -5.08 -11.20 -28.08
C ALA A 191 -5.43 -12.56 -27.47
N ASP A 192 -4.72 -13.63 -27.83
CA ASP A 192 -4.96 -15.01 -27.36
C ASP A 192 -6.45 -15.46 -27.42
N GLY A 193 -7.18 -14.99 -28.43
CA GLY A 193 -8.60 -15.31 -28.63
C GLY A 193 -9.60 -14.36 -27.95
N TYR A 194 -9.13 -13.41 -27.15
CA TYR A 194 -9.94 -12.36 -26.53
C TYR A 194 -9.95 -11.09 -27.40
N ILE A 195 -11.11 -10.46 -27.55
CA ILE A 195 -11.26 -9.19 -28.27
C ILE A 195 -10.99 -8.04 -27.30
N HIS A 196 -10.12 -7.11 -27.72
CA HIS A 196 -9.82 -5.86 -27.03
C HIS A 196 -10.20 -4.70 -27.96
N GLY A 197 -10.77 -3.63 -27.44
CA GLY A 197 -11.23 -2.51 -28.25
C GLY A 197 -10.13 -1.53 -28.66
N ALA A 198 -10.54 -0.49 -29.39
CA ALA A 198 -9.65 0.62 -29.64
C ALA A 198 -9.39 1.37 -28.33
N GLY A 199 -8.15 1.82 -28.12
CA GLY A 199 -7.75 2.57 -26.94
C GLY A 199 -7.03 1.75 -25.86
N SER A 200 -7.03 0.41 -25.93
CA SER A 200 -6.26 -0.42 -25.00
C SER A 200 -4.76 -0.10 -25.11
N TYR A 201 -4.03 -0.24 -23.99
CA TYR A 201 -2.58 -0.06 -23.97
C TYR A 201 -1.84 -1.39 -24.14
N LEU A 202 -0.75 -1.38 -24.90
CA LEU A 202 0.11 -2.52 -25.16
C LEU A 202 1.49 -2.24 -24.58
N ILE A 203 1.96 -3.14 -23.72
CA ILE A 203 3.26 -3.04 -23.06
C ILE A 203 4.08 -4.27 -23.48
N PRO A 204 4.84 -4.19 -24.59
CA PRO A 204 5.59 -5.34 -25.09
C PRO A 204 6.72 -5.68 -24.14
N LEU A 205 6.98 -6.97 -23.93
CA LEU A 205 8.08 -7.41 -23.07
C LEU A 205 9.43 -7.39 -23.79
N ALA A 206 9.46 -7.31 -25.12
CA ALA A 206 10.68 -7.10 -25.92
C ALA A 206 11.26 -5.67 -25.75
N GLN A 207 11.63 -5.30 -24.52
CA GLN A 207 12.25 -4.03 -24.16
C GLN A 207 13.18 -4.19 -22.94
N PRO A 208 14.08 -3.23 -22.66
CA PRO A 208 15.10 -3.37 -21.61
C PRO A 208 14.57 -3.63 -20.19
N LYS A 209 13.30 -3.28 -19.91
CA LYS A 209 12.69 -3.35 -18.57
C LYS A 209 11.68 -4.51 -18.43
N SER A 210 11.82 -5.57 -19.22
CA SER A 210 10.94 -6.75 -19.17
C SER A 210 10.76 -7.33 -17.77
N GLY A 211 11.84 -7.43 -16.98
CA GLY A 211 11.77 -7.86 -15.58
C GLY A 211 10.89 -6.97 -14.69
N LEU A 212 11.00 -5.65 -14.81
CA LEU A 212 10.17 -4.69 -14.08
C LEU A 212 8.70 -4.83 -14.47
N ILE A 213 8.39 -4.93 -15.76
CA ILE A 213 7.02 -5.11 -16.27
C ILE A 213 6.39 -6.35 -15.64
N LYS A 214 7.10 -7.48 -15.64
CA LYS A 214 6.62 -8.73 -15.03
C LYS A 214 6.38 -8.55 -13.53
N THR A 215 7.29 -7.91 -12.81
CA THR A 215 7.12 -7.67 -11.36
C THR A 215 5.90 -6.80 -11.05
N LEU A 216 5.64 -5.76 -11.83
CA LEU A 216 4.57 -4.81 -11.52
C LEU A 216 3.19 -5.21 -12.07
N LEU A 217 3.14 -5.96 -13.17
CA LEU A 217 1.89 -6.20 -13.92
C LEU A 217 1.51 -7.67 -14.05
N THR A 218 2.26 -8.61 -13.47
CA THR A 218 1.91 -10.03 -13.53
C THR A 218 1.86 -10.66 -12.15
N ARG A 219 1.06 -11.72 -12.03
CA ARG A 219 0.86 -12.46 -10.79
C ARG A 219 2.20 -12.91 -10.20
N THR A 220 2.45 -12.55 -8.95
CA THR A 220 3.65 -12.92 -8.20
C THR A 220 3.37 -14.15 -7.34
N ARG A 221 4.10 -15.24 -7.58
CA ARG A 221 4.14 -16.40 -6.66
C ARG A 221 5.41 -16.33 -5.83
N PHE A 222 5.28 -15.95 -4.56
CA PHE A 222 6.45 -15.81 -3.70
C PHE A 222 7.12 -17.18 -3.48
N PRO A 223 8.45 -17.28 -3.54
CA PRO A 223 9.13 -18.56 -3.39
C PRO A 223 8.87 -19.18 -2.02
N ASP A 224 8.41 -20.43 -2.02
CA ASP A 224 8.18 -21.20 -0.81
C ASP A 224 9.17 -22.38 -0.75
N ASN A 225 10.35 -22.16 -0.15
CA ASN A 225 11.46 -23.12 -0.16
C ASN A 225 12.42 -22.91 1.04
N SER A 226 13.56 -23.62 1.04
CA SER A 226 14.55 -23.58 2.13
C SER A 226 15.21 -22.21 2.36
N PHE A 227 15.06 -21.25 1.45
CA PHE A 227 15.57 -19.87 1.64
C PHE A 227 14.53 -18.95 2.27
N THR A 228 13.26 -19.30 2.18
CA THR A 228 12.12 -18.54 2.73
C THR A 228 11.48 -19.24 3.93
N ARG A 229 11.97 -20.43 4.31
CA ARG A 229 11.59 -21.14 5.53
C ARG A 229 12.80 -21.41 6.43
N MET A 230 12.58 -21.35 7.74
CA MET A 230 13.52 -21.80 8.77
C MET A 230 13.76 -23.31 8.67
N GLY A 231 14.83 -23.81 9.31
CA GLY A 231 15.18 -25.24 9.28
C GLY A 231 14.11 -26.17 9.85
N ASP A 232 13.19 -25.67 10.68
CA ASP A 232 12.05 -26.40 11.24
C ASP A 232 10.76 -26.27 10.41
N GLY A 233 10.84 -25.63 9.23
CA GLY A 233 9.74 -25.40 8.30
C GLY A 233 8.94 -24.12 8.56
N THR A 234 9.24 -23.34 9.60
CA THR A 234 8.54 -22.08 9.90
C THR A 234 8.73 -21.08 8.75
N PRO A 235 7.66 -20.50 8.18
CA PRO A 235 7.79 -19.38 7.24
C PRO A 235 8.63 -18.23 7.81
N ASN A 236 9.61 -17.79 7.04
CA ASN A 236 10.40 -16.61 7.35
C ASN A 236 9.88 -15.43 6.54
N ARG A 237 9.38 -14.41 7.24
CA ARG A 237 8.76 -13.24 6.66
C ARG A 237 9.70 -12.56 5.63
N PRO A 238 9.20 -12.12 4.46
CA PRO A 238 9.96 -11.25 3.56
C PRO A 238 10.38 -9.95 4.27
N TYR A 239 11.33 -9.23 3.68
CA TYR A 239 11.79 -7.97 4.25
C TYR A 239 10.66 -6.93 4.33
N ASP A 240 9.79 -6.87 3.31
CA ASP A 240 8.65 -5.96 3.24
C ASP A 240 7.34 -6.74 3.01
N THR A 241 6.90 -6.83 1.76
CA THR A 241 5.73 -7.57 1.27
C THR A 241 6.15 -8.80 0.46
N ALA A 242 5.23 -9.75 0.24
CA ALA A 242 5.43 -10.90 -0.65
C ALA A 242 5.08 -10.59 -2.11
N THR A 243 4.40 -9.47 -2.36
CA THR A 243 4.11 -8.97 -3.70
C THR A 243 4.16 -7.44 -3.74
N ASP A 244 4.46 -6.92 -4.93
CA ASP A 244 4.44 -5.50 -5.27
C ASP A 244 3.73 -5.30 -6.63
N THR A 245 2.77 -6.19 -6.97
CA THR A 245 2.02 -6.12 -8.24
C THR A 245 1.14 -4.88 -8.27
N MET A 246 1.65 -3.82 -8.90
CA MET A 246 1.00 -2.51 -9.05
C MET A 246 -0.40 -2.59 -9.65
N ALA A 247 -0.60 -3.40 -10.69
CA ALA A 247 -1.91 -3.54 -11.34
C ALA A 247 -2.99 -4.00 -10.34
N GLU A 248 -2.66 -4.98 -9.50
CA GLU A 248 -3.57 -5.52 -8.48
C GLU A 248 -3.87 -4.49 -7.38
N PHE A 249 -2.85 -3.79 -6.87
CA PHE A 249 -3.07 -2.74 -5.87
C PHE A 249 -3.98 -1.64 -6.41
N MET A 250 -3.85 -1.31 -7.69
CA MET A 250 -4.64 -0.28 -8.33
C MET A 250 -6.02 -0.76 -8.80
N GLY A 251 -6.31 -2.06 -8.75
CA GLY A 251 -7.55 -2.63 -9.29
C GLY A 251 -7.66 -2.50 -10.81
N VAL A 252 -6.51 -2.54 -11.50
CA VAL A 252 -6.43 -2.42 -12.96
C VAL A 252 -6.32 -3.80 -13.59
N ASN A 253 -7.24 -4.11 -14.49
CA ASN A 253 -7.24 -5.37 -15.23
C ASN A 253 -6.14 -5.36 -16.27
N VAL A 254 -5.40 -6.47 -16.34
CA VAL A 254 -4.32 -6.67 -17.31
C VAL A 254 -4.43 -8.08 -17.89
N HIS A 255 -4.13 -8.21 -19.18
CA HIS A 255 -4.13 -9.47 -19.90
C HIS A 255 -2.74 -9.74 -20.47
N ALA A 256 -2.08 -10.75 -19.92
CA ALA A 256 -0.81 -11.25 -20.43
C ALA A 256 -1.05 -12.12 -21.67
N ALA A 257 -0.50 -11.74 -22.82
CA ALA A 257 -0.73 -12.43 -24.08
C ALA A 257 0.56 -12.80 -24.84
N ASP A 258 0.49 -13.86 -25.63
CA ASP A 258 1.56 -14.32 -26.53
C ASP A 258 1.27 -14.03 -28.00
N TYR A 259 0.01 -13.99 -28.41
CA TYR A 259 -0.39 -13.75 -29.79
C TYR A 259 -1.32 -12.55 -29.92
N LEU A 260 -1.02 -11.67 -30.86
CA LEU A 260 -1.89 -10.56 -31.27
C LEU A 260 -2.28 -10.75 -32.75
N SER A 261 -3.50 -10.35 -33.12
CA SER A 261 -3.87 -10.15 -34.52
C SER A 261 -3.06 -9.01 -35.14
N GLU A 262 -3.18 -8.79 -36.45
CA GLU A 262 -2.68 -7.56 -37.09
C GLU A 262 -3.65 -6.40 -36.80
N PHE A 263 -3.11 -5.24 -36.42
CA PHE A 263 -3.87 -4.03 -36.11
C PHE A 263 -2.93 -2.81 -36.06
N GLN A 264 -3.51 -1.61 -36.05
CA GLN A 264 -2.79 -0.35 -35.93
C GLN A 264 -2.60 0.07 -34.47
N VAL A 265 -1.36 0.45 -34.13
CA VAL A 265 -0.98 1.01 -32.84
C VAL A 265 -0.13 2.25 -33.01
N GLU A 266 -0.15 3.12 -32.01
CA GLU A 266 0.74 4.28 -31.91
C GLU A 266 1.55 4.27 -30.61
N PRO A 267 2.81 4.74 -30.62
CA PRO A 267 3.60 4.83 -29.40
C PRO A 267 3.08 5.94 -28.48
N VAL A 268 2.99 5.64 -27.19
CA VAL A 268 2.67 6.63 -26.15
C VAL A 268 3.97 7.26 -25.66
N THR A 269 4.35 8.40 -26.25
CA THR A 269 5.64 9.06 -25.95
C THR A 269 5.59 9.99 -24.75
N GLU A 270 4.41 10.51 -24.43
CA GLU A 270 4.16 11.37 -23.29
C GLU A 270 2.79 11.03 -22.70
N TYR A 271 2.68 11.06 -21.38
CA TYR A 271 1.37 11.02 -20.75
C TYR A 271 0.72 12.40 -20.88
N LYS A 272 -0.45 12.44 -21.50
CA LYS A 272 -1.31 13.61 -21.50
C LYS A 272 -2.37 13.37 -20.45
N ALA A 273 -2.36 14.17 -19.40
CA ALA A 273 -3.43 14.14 -18.42
C ALA A 273 -4.76 14.34 -19.16
N PRO A 274 -5.78 13.52 -18.88
CA PRO A 274 -7.08 13.69 -19.49
C PRO A 274 -7.62 15.09 -19.15
N VAL A 275 -8.12 15.77 -20.17
CA VAL A 275 -8.88 17.01 -19.97
C VAL A 275 -10.33 16.58 -19.81
N GLY A 276 -10.83 16.68 -18.60
CA GLY A 276 -12.24 16.45 -18.32
C GLY A 276 -13.09 17.51 -18.98
N TYR A 277 -14.36 17.20 -19.22
CA TYR A 277 -15.31 18.14 -19.78
C TYR A 277 -16.66 18.04 -19.09
N VAL A 278 -17.50 19.05 -19.33
CA VAL A 278 -18.89 19.07 -18.90
C VAL A 278 -19.73 19.00 -20.17
N ASP A 279 -20.63 18.04 -20.24
CA ASP A 279 -21.59 17.97 -21.35
C ASP A 279 -22.44 19.25 -21.41
N GLU A 280 -22.91 19.61 -22.62
CA GLU A 280 -23.76 20.79 -22.80
C GLU A 280 -25.18 20.55 -22.25
N ASP A 281 -25.78 21.59 -21.67
CA ASP A 281 -27.22 21.72 -21.36
C ASP A 281 -27.87 20.54 -20.60
N SER A 282 -27.65 20.49 -19.28
CA SER A 282 -28.42 19.61 -18.40
C SER A 282 -29.71 20.23 -17.85
N LYS A 283 -30.81 19.46 -17.82
CA LYS A 283 -32.09 19.86 -17.20
C LYS A 283 -32.22 19.45 -15.73
N VAL A 284 -31.51 18.38 -15.34
CA VAL A 284 -31.58 17.80 -13.99
C VAL A 284 -30.32 18.10 -13.19
N GLY A 285 -29.16 17.96 -13.83
CA GLY A 285 -27.83 18.04 -13.21
C GLY A 285 -26.81 17.19 -13.96
N TYR A 286 -25.61 17.09 -13.41
CA TYR A 286 -24.51 16.37 -14.04
C TYR A 286 -24.11 15.17 -13.20
N LEU A 287 -23.97 14.03 -13.85
CA LEU A 287 -23.60 12.79 -13.23
C LEU A 287 -22.06 12.66 -13.12
N LEU A 288 -21.60 12.13 -11.99
CA LEU A 288 -20.25 11.58 -11.79
C LEU A 288 -20.35 10.12 -11.35
N ASP A 289 -19.55 9.27 -11.99
CA ASP A 289 -19.50 7.84 -11.71
C ASP A 289 -18.75 7.54 -10.40
N THR A 290 -19.37 6.79 -9.48
CA THR A 290 -18.74 6.43 -8.20
C THR A 290 -17.66 5.36 -8.32
N ARG A 291 -17.53 4.68 -9.48
CA ARG A 291 -16.45 3.73 -9.76
C ARG A 291 -15.11 4.43 -9.98
N GLU A 292 -15.10 5.72 -10.28
CA GLU A 292 -13.88 6.50 -10.40
C GLU A 292 -13.47 7.13 -9.07
N ASN A 293 -12.26 6.82 -8.59
CA ASN A 293 -11.70 7.50 -7.41
C ASN A 293 -11.63 9.03 -7.60
N ALA A 294 -11.43 9.49 -8.85
CA ALA A 294 -11.39 10.91 -9.21
C ALA A 294 -12.71 11.63 -8.93
N SER A 295 -13.85 10.94 -9.01
CA SER A 295 -15.17 11.51 -8.68
C SER A 295 -15.27 11.96 -7.24
N PHE A 296 -14.70 11.21 -6.28
CA PHE A 296 -14.68 11.61 -4.87
C PHE A 296 -13.89 12.91 -4.66
N LYS A 297 -12.76 13.06 -5.37
CA LYS A 297 -11.99 14.31 -5.33
C LYS A 297 -12.79 15.48 -5.90
N ALA A 298 -13.48 15.27 -7.02
CA ALA A 298 -14.34 16.28 -7.63
C ALA A 298 -15.48 16.69 -6.70
N VAL A 299 -16.18 15.72 -6.09
CA VAL A 299 -17.23 15.94 -5.09
C VAL A 299 -16.70 16.79 -3.93
N ASN A 300 -15.55 16.42 -3.34
CA ASN A 300 -14.95 17.18 -2.25
C ASN A 300 -14.64 18.64 -2.63
N LEU A 301 -14.10 18.89 -3.83
CA LEU A 301 -13.84 20.26 -4.29
C LEU A 301 -15.13 21.06 -4.49
N LEU A 302 -16.17 20.44 -5.06
CA LEU A 302 -17.44 21.09 -5.35
C LEU A 302 -18.23 21.40 -4.07
N LEU A 303 -18.24 20.48 -3.10
CA LEU A 303 -18.86 20.72 -1.79
C LEU A 303 -18.21 21.91 -1.07
N LYS A 304 -16.88 22.03 -1.11
CA LYS A 304 -16.16 23.21 -0.57
C LYS A 304 -16.54 24.51 -1.25
N GLN A 305 -17.00 24.45 -2.50
CA GLN A 305 -17.50 25.60 -3.24
C GLN A 305 -19.01 25.82 -3.06
N GLY A 306 -19.68 25.07 -2.18
CA GLY A 306 -21.11 25.18 -1.90
C GLY A 306 -22.00 24.71 -3.05
N VAL A 307 -21.51 23.82 -3.91
CA VAL A 307 -22.32 23.23 -4.98
C VAL A 307 -23.17 22.09 -4.41
N PRO A 308 -24.51 22.10 -4.58
CA PRO A 308 -25.36 21.01 -4.14
C PRO A 308 -25.08 19.72 -4.94
N ILE A 309 -24.90 18.62 -4.22
CA ILE A 309 -24.65 17.29 -4.78
C ILE A 309 -25.60 16.31 -4.11
N LYS A 310 -26.16 15.40 -4.91
CA LYS A 310 -26.94 14.27 -4.44
C LYS A 310 -26.25 12.96 -4.77
N ARG A 311 -26.60 11.90 -4.04
CA ARG A 311 -26.12 10.54 -4.27
C ARG A 311 -27.30 9.64 -4.60
N ILE A 312 -27.16 8.87 -5.67
CA ILE A 312 -28.16 7.90 -6.10
C ILE A 312 -28.01 6.64 -5.24
N LEU A 313 -29.11 6.12 -4.69
CA LEU A 313 -29.07 4.99 -3.74
C LEU A 313 -29.22 3.62 -4.41
N GLU A 314 -29.61 3.59 -5.68
CA GLU A 314 -29.92 2.39 -6.45
C GLU A 314 -29.20 2.41 -7.82
N PRO A 315 -29.00 1.25 -8.46
CA PRO A 315 -28.55 1.23 -9.85
C PRO A 315 -29.58 1.91 -10.76
N VAL A 316 -29.11 2.71 -11.71
CA VAL A 316 -29.99 3.46 -12.62
C VAL A 316 -29.51 3.38 -14.06
N ILE A 317 -30.46 3.56 -14.98
CA ILE A 317 -30.19 3.77 -16.40
C ILE A 317 -30.44 5.25 -16.70
N ALA A 318 -29.38 5.97 -17.07
CA ALA A 318 -29.43 7.38 -17.42
C ALA A 318 -28.99 7.57 -18.87
N GLY A 319 -29.96 7.66 -19.79
CA GLY A 319 -29.68 7.67 -21.23
C GLY A 319 -29.09 6.32 -21.68
N ASP A 320 -27.89 6.35 -22.26
CA ASP A 320 -27.15 5.16 -22.71
C ASP A 320 -26.19 4.60 -21.63
N HIS A 321 -26.22 5.16 -20.41
CA HIS A 321 -25.34 4.75 -19.31
C HIS A 321 -26.07 3.89 -18.28
N GLU A 322 -25.59 2.66 -18.10
CA GLU A 322 -25.95 1.80 -16.96
C GLU A 322 -24.97 2.06 -15.81
N LEU A 323 -25.51 2.47 -14.67
CA LEU A 323 -24.72 3.03 -13.57
C LEU A 323 -25.01 2.31 -12.27
N PRO A 324 -23.97 2.04 -11.46
CA PRO A 324 -24.17 1.42 -10.16
C PRO A 324 -24.78 2.41 -9.16
N ALA A 325 -25.30 1.86 -8.07
CA ALA A 325 -25.65 2.64 -6.89
C ALA A 325 -24.44 3.44 -6.37
N GLY A 326 -24.72 4.62 -5.80
CA GLY A 326 -23.74 5.50 -5.21
C GLY A 326 -23.16 6.57 -6.14
N CYS A 327 -23.58 6.63 -7.41
CA CYS A 327 -23.20 7.71 -8.32
C CYS A 327 -23.67 9.08 -7.80
N PHE A 328 -22.95 10.14 -8.18
CA PHE A 328 -23.23 11.49 -7.71
C PHE A 328 -23.96 12.30 -8.80
N VAL A 329 -24.91 13.13 -8.38
CA VAL A 329 -25.64 14.07 -9.23
C VAL A 329 -25.36 15.48 -8.72
N VAL A 330 -24.61 16.24 -9.50
CA VAL A 330 -24.27 17.63 -9.22
C VAL A 330 -25.34 18.54 -9.82
N ALA A 331 -25.84 19.52 -9.07
CA ALA A 331 -26.91 20.40 -9.55
C ALA A 331 -26.51 21.19 -10.82
N ALA A 332 -27.49 21.44 -11.69
CA ALA A 332 -27.33 22.33 -12.84
C ALA A 332 -27.16 23.81 -12.42
N GLY A 333 -26.61 24.65 -13.30
CA GLY A 333 -26.37 26.07 -13.02
C GLY A 333 -25.02 26.39 -12.35
N TYR A 334 -24.14 25.40 -12.24
CA TYR A 334 -22.79 25.52 -11.67
C TYR A 334 -21.69 25.21 -12.70
N GLU A 335 -22.00 25.25 -13.99
CA GLU A 335 -21.16 24.79 -15.10
C GLU A 335 -19.77 25.43 -15.10
N GLU A 336 -19.64 26.70 -14.70
CA GLU A 336 -18.33 27.37 -14.59
C GLU A 336 -17.41 26.63 -13.61
N LYS A 337 -17.92 26.28 -12.43
CA LYS A 337 -17.19 25.51 -11.40
C LYS A 337 -16.91 24.08 -11.85
N LEU A 338 -17.88 23.45 -12.52
CA LEU A 338 -17.72 22.10 -13.06
C LEU A 338 -16.62 22.07 -14.12
N ASN A 339 -16.56 23.05 -15.01
CA ASN A 339 -15.51 23.15 -16.03
C ASN A 339 -14.13 23.35 -15.41
N GLU A 340 -14.01 24.16 -14.34
CA GLU A 340 -12.75 24.29 -13.59
C GLU A 340 -12.29 22.95 -13.01
N VAL A 341 -13.19 22.24 -12.32
CA VAL A 341 -12.90 20.94 -11.70
C VAL A 341 -12.59 19.86 -12.75
N ALA A 342 -13.37 19.82 -13.83
CA ALA A 342 -13.19 18.89 -14.95
C ALA A 342 -11.82 19.07 -15.60
N THR A 343 -11.43 20.31 -15.88
CA THR A 343 -10.13 20.64 -16.48
C THR A 343 -8.97 20.31 -15.53
N HIS A 344 -9.14 20.53 -14.23
CA HIS A 344 -8.08 20.33 -13.25
C HIS A 344 -7.85 18.85 -12.89
N ILE A 345 -8.92 18.06 -12.76
CA ILE A 345 -8.85 16.66 -12.28
C ILE A 345 -8.91 15.66 -13.45
N GLY A 346 -9.54 16.02 -14.56
CA GLY A 346 -9.76 15.10 -15.68
C GLY A 346 -11.05 14.28 -15.61
N VAL A 347 -12.02 14.68 -14.78
CA VAL A 347 -13.34 14.00 -14.67
C VAL A 347 -14.32 14.52 -15.71
N THR A 348 -15.24 13.66 -16.17
CA THR A 348 -16.30 14.04 -17.09
C THR A 348 -17.63 14.16 -16.33
N PHE A 349 -18.33 15.27 -16.55
CA PHE A 349 -19.64 15.54 -15.97
C PHE A 349 -20.72 15.28 -17.03
N HIS A 350 -21.43 14.16 -16.89
CA HIS A 350 -22.40 13.74 -17.91
C HIS A 350 -23.76 14.42 -17.72
N ALA A 351 -24.27 15.09 -18.74
CA ALA A 351 -25.52 15.83 -18.65
C ALA A 351 -26.73 14.88 -18.57
N LEU A 352 -27.63 15.13 -17.62
CA LEU A 352 -28.85 14.36 -17.43
C LEU A 352 -30.07 15.11 -17.99
N ALA A 353 -30.73 14.50 -18.98
CA ALA A 353 -31.98 15.01 -19.54
C ALA A 353 -33.17 14.76 -18.59
N GLU A 354 -33.22 13.57 -17.99
CA GLU A 354 -34.19 13.11 -17.00
C GLU A 354 -33.51 12.10 -16.06
N LEU A 355 -33.99 12.02 -14.82
CA LEU A 355 -33.55 11.03 -13.84
C LEU A 355 -34.68 10.75 -12.87
N GLU A 356 -35.12 9.50 -12.78
CA GLU A 356 -36.02 9.00 -11.75
C GLU A 356 -35.23 7.99 -10.90
N ALA A 357 -34.86 8.39 -9.69
CA ALA A 357 -34.07 7.58 -8.79
C ALA A 357 -34.23 8.07 -7.35
N GLU A 358 -34.15 7.16 -6.38
CA GLU A 358 -33.99 7.54 -4.99
C GLU A 358 -32.61 8.19 -4.77
N MET A 359 -32.61 9.37 -4.14
CA MET A 359 -31.42 10.18 -3.95
C MET A 359 -31.40 10.88 -2.59
N GLU A 360 -30.21 10.99 -2.02
CA GLU A 360 -29.94 11.75 -0.80
C GLU A 360 -28.97 12.89 -1.04
N ASP A 361 -29.04 13.95 -0.24
CA ASP A 361 -28.07 15.04 -0.30
C ASP A 361 -26.72 14.58 0.23
N VAL A 362 -25.63 14.92 -0.47
CA VAL A 362 -24.27 14.62 -0.03
C VAL A 362 -23.72 15.78 0.77
N LYS A 363 -23.16 15.46 1.94
CA LYS A 363 -22.41 16.41 2.76
C LYS A 363 -21.02 15.85 3.09
N SER A 364 -20.08 16.77 3.25
CA SER A 364 -18.78 16.45 3.84
C SER A 364 -18.97 16.19 5.32
N LEU A 365 -18.53 15.02 5.79
CA LEU A 365 -18.51 14.68 7.21
C LEU A 365 -17.31 15.34 7.89
N LYS A 366 -17.46 15.71 9.16
CA LYS A 366 -16.38 16.23 9.98
C LYS A 366 -15.53 15.07 10.48
N VAL A 367 -14.34 14.91 9.91
CA VAL A 367 -13.46 13.77 10.16
C VAL A 367 -12.38 14.11 11.19
N GLY A 368 -12.29 13.31 12.26
CA GLY A 368 -11.16 13.24 13.17
C GLY A 368 -10.19 12.13 12.77
N MET A 369 -8.88 12.38 12.82
CA MET A 369 -7.84 11.37 12.61
C MET A 369 -7.03 11.23 13.90
N TYR A 370 -7.09 10.07 14.54
CA TYR A 370 -6.34 9.86 15.78
C TYR A 370 -4.83 9.84 15.53
N HIS A 371 -4.12 10.73 16.23
CA HIS A 371 -2.68 10.93 16.12
C HIS A 371 -1.98 10.55 17.42
N ARG A 372 -1.54 9.30 17.46
CA ARG A 372 -0.70 8.78 18.54
C ARG A 372 0.78 9.10 18.30
N LEU A 373 1.45 9.67 19.30
CA LEU A 373 2.86 10.10 19.21
C LEU A 373 3.86 9.01 19.66
N TRP A 374 3.52 8.18 20.66
CA TRP A 374 4.48 7.28 21.31
C TRP A 374 5.06 6.20 20.38
N GLY A 375 6.24 6.43 19.82
CA GLY A 375 6.81 5.54 18.80
C GLY A 375 6.24 5.72 17.39
N GLY A 376 5.34 6.69 17.21
CA GLY A 376 4.72 7.07 15.94
C GLY A 376 3.73 6.04 15.38
N ASN A 377 3.00 6.46 14.34
CA ASN A 377 2.16 5.59 13.52
C ASN A 377 2.37 5.94 12.03
N MET A 378 3.09 5.07 11.32
CA MET A 378 3.39 5.26 9.90
C MET A 378 2.13 5.14 9.03
N ASP A 379 1.19 4.25 9.38
CA ASP A 379 -0.03 4.02 8.61
C ASP A 379 -0.92 5.26 8.59
N MET A 380 -1.04 5.93 9.73
CA MET A 380 -1.76 7.20 9.86
C MET A 380 -1.19 8.27 8.91
N GLY A 381 0.13 8.35 8.76
CA GLY A 381 0.77 9.23 7.78
C GLY A 381 0.37 8.92 6.34
N TRP A 382 0.26 7.64 5.98
CA TRP A 382 -0.21 7.22 4.66
C TRP A 382 -1.71 7.49 4.46
N THR A 383 -2.53 7.28 5.49
CA THR A 383 -3.96 7.61 5.44
C THR A 383 -4.14 9.11 5.21
N ARG A 384 -3.39 9.96 5.90
CA ARG A 384 -3.40 11.42 5.68
C ARG A 384 -3.03 11.77 4.24
N LEU A 385 -1.99 11.16 3.68
CA LEU A 385 -1.60 11.40 2.29
C LEU A 385 -2.75 11.09 1.32
N VAL A 386 -3.49 9.99 1.55
CA VAL A 386 -4.68 9.64 0.77
C VAL A 386 -5.76 10.72 0.94
N LEU A 387 -6.12 11.10 2.17
CA LEU A 387 -7.14 12.13 2.42
C LEU A 387 -6.78 13.47 1.75
N GLU A 388 -5.52 13.90 1.85
CA GLU A 388 -5.02 15.14 1.26
C GLU A 388 -5.06 15.10 -0.27
N GLN A 389 -4.64 14.00 -0.90
CA GLN A 389 -4.66 13.85 -2.36
C GLN A 389 -6.08 13.89 -2.95
N PHE A 390 -7.06 13.39 -2.19
CA PHE A 390 -8.48 13.35 -2.56
C PHE A 390 -9.31 14.48 -1.92
N CYS A 391 -8.64 15.45 -1.31
CA CYS A 391 -9.23 16.68 -0.78
C CYS A 391 -10.26 16.50 0.33
N PHE A 392 -10.20 15.42 1.10
CA PHE A 392 -10.97 15.27 2.34
C PHE A 392 -10.38 16.16 3.44
N ASP A 393 -11.24 16.93 4.10
CA ASP A 393 -10.84 17.70 5.28
C ASP A 393 -10.84 16.80 6.51
N TYR A 394 -9.84 17.00 7.38
CA TYR A 394 -9.74 16.25 8.64
C TYR A 394 -9.02 17.07 9.70
N THR A 395 -9.31 16.78 10.97
CA THR A 395 -8.61 17.33 12.13
C THR A 395 -7.78 16.24 12.79
N LEU A 396 -6.52 16.54 13.12
CA LEU A 396 -5.71 15.62 13.93
C LEU A 396 -6.17 15.68 15.38
N LEU A 397 -6.45 14.52 15.97
CA LEU A 397 -6.87 14.38 17.36
C LEU A 397 -5.77 13.68 18.14
N ASN A 398 -5.20 14.34 19.14
CA ASN A 398 -4.29 13.71 20.09
C ASN A 398 -5.11 13.14 21.26
N ASP A 399 -4.45 12.44 22.21
CA ASP A 399 -5.15 11.86 23.37
C ASP A 399 -5.98 12.86 24.15
N LYS A 400 -5.46 14.08 24.32
CA LYS A 400 -6.13 15.15 25.05
C LYS A 400 -7.43 15.56 24.38
N ASP A 401 -7.42 15.67 23.05
CA ASP A 401 -8.59 16.06 22.27
C ASP A 401 -9.70 15.00 22.40
N ILE A 402 -9.32 13.72 22.50
CA ILE A 402 -10.28 12.62 22.71
C ILE A 402 -10.79 12.55 24.15
N LYS A 403 -9.92 12.75 25.14
CA LYS A 403 -10.28 12.63 26.56
C LYS A 403 -11.10 13.81 27.08
N GLU A 404 -10.68 15.01 26.68
CA GLU A 404 -11.17 16.28 27.25
C GLU A 404 -11.99 17.12 26.26
N GLY A 405 -11.86 16.86 24.96
CA GLY A 405 -12.53 17.63 23.91
C GLY A 405 -14.00 17.24 23.68
N ASP A 406 -14.71 18.05 22.91
CA ASP A 406 -16.06 17.74 22.46
C ASP A 406 -16.02 16.87 21.19
N LEU A 407 -16.16 15.56 21.38
CA LEU A 407 -16.19 14.62 20.26
C LEU A 407 -17.44 14.77 19.39
N GLY A 408 -18.50 15.42 19.88
CA GLY A 408 -19.72 15.70 19.10
C GLY A 408 -19.50 16.65 17.92
N GLU A 409 -18.33 17.30 17.85
CA GLU A 409 -17.91 18.05 16.67
C GLU A 409 -17.53 17.16 15.48
N TYR A 410 -17.34 15.85 15.68
CA TYR A 410 -16.91 14.92 14.63
C TYR A 410 -18.00 13.89 14.33
N ASP A 411 -18.24 13.68 13.04
CA ASP A 411 -19.13 12.63 12.56
C ASP A 411 -18.39 11.28 12.48
N VAL A 412 -17.09 11.33 12.13
CA VAL A 412 -16.24 10.15 11.90
C VAL A 412 -14.90 10.33 12.60
N ILE A 413 -14.41 9.28 13.27
CA ILE A 413 -13.05 9.22 13.83
C ILE A 413 -12.34 8.00 13.26
N ILE A 414 -11.22 8.25 12.57
CA ILE A 414 -10.39 7.21 11.94
C ILE A 414 -9.30 6.76 12.91
N LEU A 415 -9.22 5.45 13.13
CA LEU A 415 -8.11 4.76 13.76
C LEU A 415 -7.35 3.96 12.69
N ALA A 416 -6.24 4.50 12.20
CA ALA A 416 -5.37 3.82 11.25
C ALA A 416 -4.77 2.51 11.83
N HIS A 417 -4.12 1.69 10.99
CA HIS A 417 -3.55 0.42 11.44
C HIS A 417 -2.56 0.61 12.58
N ASP A 418 -2.91 0.03 13.73
CA ASP A 418 -2.12 0.05 14.94
C ASP A 418 -2.60 -1.05 15.88
N SER A 419 -1.74 -1.60 16.75
CA SER A 419 -2.22 -2.60 17.71
C SER A 419 -3.04 -1.95 18.81
N LYS A 420 -3.95 -2.71 19.42
CA LYS A 420 -4.75 -2.21 20.56
C LYS A 420 -3.88 -1.72 21.71
N GLU A 421 -2.75 -2.39 21.95
CA GLU A 421 -1.81 -2.06 23.02
C GLU A 421 -1.09 -0.75 22.70
N MET A 422 -0.69 -0.53 21.45
CA MET A 422 -0.14 0.75 21.02
C MET A 422 -1.16 1.88 21.19
N LEU A 423 -2.42 1.70 20.76
CA LEU A 423 -3.49 2.69 20.90
C LEU A 423 -3.80 3.03 22.37
N ALA A 424 -3.84 2.01 23.24
CA ALA A 424 -4.07 2.20 24.67
C ALA A 424 -2.88 2.92 25.34
N GLY A 425 -1.64 2.59 24.96
CA GLY A 425 -0.42 3.11 25.57
C GLY A 425 -0.18 2.59 27.00
N GLY A 426 0.61 3.33 27.77
CA GLY A 426 0.87 3.01 29.18
C GLY A 426 1.67 1.73 29.42
N ASP A 427 1.49 1.12 30.59
CA ASP A 427 2.29 -0.03 31.03
C ASP A 427 1.96 -1.32 30.28
N ASP A 428 0.70 -1.51 29.85
CA ASP A 428 0.30 -2.65 29.03
C ASP A 428 0.99 -2.65 27.67
N MET A 429 1.13 -1.47 27.05
CA MET A 429 1.91 -1.31 25.82
C MET A 429 3.38 -1.69 26.04
N LYS A 430 4.00 -1.21 27.13
CA LYS A 430 5.39 -1.55 27.46
C LYS A 430 5.58 -3.05 27.65
N LYS A 431 4.65 -3.70 28.36
CA LYS A 431 4.66 -5.15 28.59
C LYS A 431 4.51 -5.91 27.27
N TRP A 432 3.49 -5.58 26.48
CA TRP A 432 3.26 -6.19 25.17
C TRP A 432 4.44 -6.03 24.23
N TRP A 433 5.07 -4.84 24.21
CA TRP A 433 6.25 -4.57 23.39
C TRP A 433 7.43 -5.45 23.80
N ALA A 434 7.70 -5.58 25.10
CA ALA A 434 8.76 -6.43 25.61
C ALA A 434 8.54 -7.91 25.28
N GLU A 435 7.29 -8.39 25.32
CA GLU A 435 6.91 -9.77 25.02
C GLU A 435 6.94 -10.08 23.52
N THR A 436 6.45 -9.17 22.68
CA THR A 436 6.32 -9.39 21.22
C THR A 436 7.58 -9.03 20.43
N ARG A 437 8.43 -8.15 20.96
CA ARG A 437 9.67 -7.69 20.30
C ARG A 437 10.90 -7.86 21.20
N PRO A 438 11.19 -9.10 21.67
CA PRO A 438 12.34 -9.34 22.54
C PRO A 438 13.63 -8.99 21.80
N GLY A 439 14.33 -7.95 22.25
CA GLY A 439 15.57 -7.45 21.66
C GLY A 439 15.46 -6.10 20.95
N TRP A 440 14.25 -5.56 20.76
CA TRP A 440 14.04 -4.20 20.27
C TRP A 440 13.53 -3.35 21.42
N PRO A 441 14.41 -2.71 22.21
CA PRO A 441 13.95 -1.90 23.34
C PRO A 441 13.08 -0.75 22.84
N LEU A 442 11.96 -0.51 23.54
CA LEU A 442 11.15 0.67 23.31
C LEU A 442 12.03 1.90 23.54
N THR A 443 12.02 2.84 22.59
CA THR A 443 12.78 4.09 22.75
C THR A 443 12.17 4.89 23.89
N VAL A 444 13.03 5.44 24.76
CA VAL A 444 12.60 6.32 25.84
C VAL A 444 12.31 7.69 25.22
N TYR A 445 11.06 8.11 25.29
CA TYR A 445 10.63 9.42 24.81
C TYR A 445 10.48 10.37 26.01
N PRO A 446 10.56 11.69 25.81
CA PRO A 446 10.10 12.63 26.82
C PRO A 446 8.65 12.33 27.22
N PRO A 447 8.27 12.47 28.51
CA PRO A 447 6.94 12.05 29.01
C PRO A 447 5.75 12.61 28.22
N GLU A 448 5.88 13.81 27.67
CA GLU A 448 4.85 14.46 26.85
C GLU A 448 4.57 13.75 25.51
N TYR A 449 5.48 12.88 25.04
CA TYR A 449 5.30 12.06 23.84
C TYR A 449 4.97 10.59 24.17
N GLU A 450 4.89 10.24 25.45
CA GLU A 450 4.44 8.93 25.94
C GLU A 450 2.89 8.83 25.92
N THR A 451 2.30 9.11 24.77
CA THR A 451 0.84 9.19 24.53
C THR A 451 0.15 7.82 24.46
N GLY A 452 -1.11 7.76 24.89
CA GLY A 452 -2.06 6.68 24.67
C GLY A 452 -3.46 7.02 25.19
N LEU A 453 -4.49 6.40 24.61
CA LEU A 453 -5.88 6.64 24.97
C LEU A 453 -6.20 6.23 26.41
N GLY A 454 -5.59 5.15 26.92
CA GLY A 454 -5.97 4.54 28.19
C GLY A 454 -7.47 4.19 28.27
N ASP A 455 -7.95 3.92 29.48
CA ASP A 455 -9.36 3.61 29.72
C ASP A 455 -10.28 4.82 29.52
N GLU A 456 -9.83 6.02 29.90
CA GLU A 456 -10.60 7.25 29.75
C GLU A 456 -10.88 7.56 28.27
N GLY A 457 -9.86 7.52 27.41
CA GLY A 457 -10.04 7.73 25.97
C GLY A 457 -10.89 6.64 25.32
N LYS A 458 -10.77 5.39 25.80
CA LYS A 458 -11.64 4.28 25.39
C LYS A 458 -13.10 4.57 25.72
N GLU A 459 -13.40 4.95 26.97
CA GLU A 459 -14.75 5.29 27.41
C GLU A 459 -15.35 6.44 26.60
N LYS A 460 -14.58 7.50 26.34
CA LYS A 460 -15.02 8.63 25.51
C LYS A 460 -15.37 8.22 24.08
N LEU A 461 -14.54 7.40 23.44
CA LEU A 461 -14.84 6.89 22.11
C LEU A 461 -16.07 5.99 22.09
N VAL A 462 -16.27 5.17 23.13
CA VAL A 462 -17.46 4.31 23.27
C VAL A 462 -18.73 5.14 23.44
N GLU A 463 -18.70 6.14 24.31
CA GLU A 463 -19.83 7.07 24.54
C GLU A 463 -20.20 7.80 23.27
N TRP A 464 -19.22 8.38 22.58
CA TRP A 464 -19.40 9.11 21.32
C TRP A 464 -19.95 8.21 20.21
N THR A 465 -19.41 6.99 20.05
CA THR A 465 -19.89 6.04 19.03
C THR A 465 -21.35 5.67 19.30
N LYS A 466 -21.71 5.37 20.56
CA LYS A 466 -23.09 5.04 20.95
C LYS A 466 -24.07 6.20 20.73
N ALA A 467 -23.59 7.44 20.73
CA ALA A 467 -24.37 8.65 20.55
C ALA A 467 -24.47 9.11 19.08
N GLY A 468 -24.10 8.27 18.10
CA GLY A 468 -24.24 8.58 16.67
C GLY A 468 -22.92 8.71 15.91
N GLY A 469 -21.77 8.69 16.60
CA GLY A 469 -20.45 8.77 15.97
C GLY A 469 -20.08 7.52 15.16
N THR A 470 -19.22 7.71 14.16
CA THR A 470 -18.70 6.65 13.28
C THR A 470 -17.25 6.32 13.57
N MET A 471 -16.96 5.21 14.24
CA MET A 471 -15.58 4.77 14.42
C MET A 471 -15.09 3.98 13.20
N TYR A 472 -14.16 4.53 12.41
CA TYR A 472 -13.59 3.85 11.24
C TYR A 472 -12.23 3.24 11.59
N THR A 473 -12.09 1.93 11.49
CA THR A 473 -10.87 1.21 11.92
C THR A 473 -10.28 0.37 10.80
N ILE A 474 -8.94 0.26 10.78
CA ILE A 474 -8.17 -0.33 9.67
C ILE A 474 -7.16 -1.33 10.23
N GLY A 475 -7.14 -2.54 9.69
CA GLY A 475 -6.21 -3.60 10.09
C GLY A 475 -6.24 -3.88 11.59
N ALA A 476 -5.11 -3.74 12.27
CA ALA A 476 -4.98 -4.13 13.67
C ALA A 476 -5.80 -3.25 14.64
N SER A 477 -6.19 -2.03 14.25
CA SER A 477 -6.97 -1.15 15.13
C SER A 477 -8.42 -1.61 15.28
N THR A 478 -8.91 -2.44 14.36
CA THR A 478 -10.21 -3.13 14.50
C THR A 478 -10.29 -3.93 15.80
N GLY A 479 -9.17 -4.52 16.24
CA GLY A 479 -9.08 -5.25 17.50
C GLY A 479 -9.27 -4.37 18.74
N TYR A 480 -8.92 -3.08 18.65
CA TYR A 480 -9.20 -2.11 19.70
C TYR A 480 -10.70 -1.81 19.79
N ALA A 481 -11.35 -1.58 18.64
CA ALA A 481 -12.78 -1.29 18.61
C ALA A 481 -13.66 -2.48 19.03
N ILE A 482 -13.31 -3.71 18.59
CA ILE A 482 -13.98 -4.94 19.01
C ILE A 482 -13.96 -5.07 20.55
N GLU A 483 -12.81 -4.82 21.18
CA GLU A 483 -12.65 -4.91 22.63
C GLU A 483 -13.33 -3.76 23.38
N ALA A 484 -13.17 -2.52 22.89
CA ALA A 484 -13.74 -1.33 23.53
C ALA A 484 -15.28 -1.36 23.55
N LEU A 485 -15.89 -1.84 22.47
CA LEU A 485 -17.35 -1.87 22.28
C LEU A 485 -17.97 -3.22 22.68
N ASP A 486 -17.17 -4.18 23.17
CA ASP A 486 -17.59 -5.55 23.52
C ASP A 486 -18.35 -6.24 22.37
N LEU A 487 -17.82 -6.12 21.15
CA LEU A 487 -18.46 -6.70 19.97
C LEU A 487 -18.29 -8.23 19.99
N PRO A 488 -19.35 -9.01 19.68
CA PRO A 488 -19.30 -10.46 19.57
C PRO A 488 -18.64 -10.87 18.24
N ILE A 489 -17.42 -10.39 17.99
CA ILE A 489 -16.66 -10.63 16.77
C ILE A 489 -15.32 -11.25 17.16
N THR A 490 -14.91 -12.28 16.43
CA THR A 490 -13.62 -12.96 16.63
C THR A 490 -12.73 -12.77 15.42
N ASP A 491 -11.50 -12.34 15.66
CA ASP A 491 -10.41 -12.45 14.69
C ASP A 491 -9.89 -13.89 14.67
N THR A 492 -10.14 -14.56 13.56
CA THR A 492 -9.92 -16.00 13.36
C THR A 492 -8.45 -16.38 13.15
N VAL A 493 -7.62 -15.41 12.80
CA VAL A 493 -6.17 -15.61 12.60
C VAL A 493 -5.35 -15.11 13.79
N LYS A 494 -5.97 -14.47 14.77
CA LYS A 494 -5.31 -13.99 16.00
C LYS A 494 -4.71 -15.15 16.79
N GLY A 495 -3.42 -15.03 17.10
CA GLY A 495 -2.70 -15.98 17.95
C GLY A 495 -2.24 -17.26 17.25
N LEU A 496 -2.55 -17.43 15.96
CA LEU A 496 -2.02 -18.56 15.17
C LEU A 496 -0.50 -18.42 14.97
N GLY A 497 0.22 -19.54 15.07
CA GLY A 497 1.64 -19.56 14.76
C GLY A 497 1.90 -19.41 13.26
N ALA A 498 3.09 -18.94 12.87
CA ALA A 498 3.45 -18.74 11.46
C ALA A 498 3.37 -20.02 10.60
N LYS A 499 3.42 -21.22 11.20
CA LYS A 499 3.19 -22.49 10.47
C LYS A 499 1.71 -22.76 10.18
N GLU A 500 0.81 -22.20 10.97
CA GLU A 500 -0.63 -22.37 10.85
C GLU A 500 -1.25 -21.29 9.95
N PHE A 501 -0.75 -20.06 10.04
CA PHE A 501 -1.18 -18.96 9.18
C PHE A 501 -0.02 -18.00 8.88
N HIS A 502 0.21 -17.71 7.60
CA HIS A 502 1.24 -16.77 7.16
C HIS A 502 0.82 -16.07 5.87
N CYS A 503 0.66 -14.74 5.93
CA CYS A 503 0.29 -13.92 4.78
C CYS A 503 0.97 -12.53 4.88
N PRO A 504 2.26 -12.42 4.51
CA PRO A 504 3.06 -11.23 4.75
C PRO A 504 2.99 -10.25 3.57
N GLY A 505 1.88 -9.51 3.43
CA GLY A 505 1.73 -8.53 2.36
C GLY A 505 1.48 -9.22 1.02
N SER A 506 0.28 -9.77 0.88
CA SER A 506 -0.19 -10.50 -0.30
C SER A 506 -1.51 -9.90 -0.76
N THR A 507 -1.76 -9.91 -2.06
CA THR A 507 -3.07 -9.56 -2.61
C THR A 507 -3.98 -10.77 -2.55
N LEU A 508 -5.14 -10.62 -1.92
CA LEU A 508 -6.16 -11.66 -1.80
C LEU A 508 -7.44 -11.26 -2.54
N ARG A 509 -8.14 -12.26 -3.09
CA ARG A 509 -9.49 -12.10 -3.62
C ARG A 509 -10.47 -11.86 -2.48
N VAL A 510 -11.39 -10.93 -2.69
CA VAL A 510 -12.53 -10.66 -1.80
C VAL A 510 -13.78 -10.42 -2.61
N GLU A 511 -14.91 -10.88 -2.10
CA GLU A 511 -16.24 -10.61 -2.64
C GLU A 511 -16.84 -9.44 -1.83
N VAL A 512 -17.29 -8.39 -2.50
CA VAL A 512 -17.73 -7.12 -1.90
C VAL A 512 -19.23 -6.93 -2.07
N GLU A 513 -19.92 -6.57 -0.99
CA GLU A 513 -21.32 -6.14 -1.02
C GLU A 513 -21.41 -4.70 -1.54
N ASN A 514 -21.28 -4.54 -2.85
CA ASN A 514 -21.13 -3.24 -3.51
C ASN A 514 -22.44 -2.42 -3.57
N THR A 515 -23.56 -2.97 -3.09
CA THR A 515 -24.83 -2.25 -2.91
C THR A 515 -24.92 -1.54 -1.56
N HIS A 516 -24.05 -1.90 -0.60
CA HIS A 516 -23.98 -1.20 0.67
C HIS A 516 -23.35 0.20 0.51
N PRO A 517 -23.85 1.27 1.14
CA PRO A 517 -23.34 2.64 0.97
C PRO A 517 -21.83 2.80 1.23
N ALA A 518 -21.31 2.11 2.25
CA ALA A 518 -19.87 2.07 2.56
C ALA A 518 -18.98 1.41 1.47
N ALA A 519 -19.57 0.71 0.50
CA ALA A 519 -18.88 -0.03 -0.55
C ALA A 519 -19.28 0.40 -1.97
N TYR A 520 -20.09 1.45 -2.13
CA TYR A 520 -20.45 1.99 -3.44
C TYR A 520 -19.24 2.22 -4.36
N GLY A 521 -19.40 1.78 -5.61
CA GLY A 521 -18.38 1.88 -6.64
C GLY A 521 -17.25 0.85 -6.55
N MET A 522 -17.26 -0.06 -5.57
CA MET A 522 -16.39 -1.24 -5.59
C MET A 522 -16.90 -2.26 -6.63
N PRO A 523 -16.01 -3.00 -7.32
CA PRO A 523 -16.45 -4.20 -8.04
C PRO A 523 -16.88 -5.28 -7.03
N GLU A 524 -17.76 -6.20 -7.45
CA GLU A 524 -18.18 -7.35 -6.64
C GLU A 524 -16.98 -8.26 -6.36
N ASP A 525 -16.24 -8.63 -7.41
CA ASP A 525 -14.95 -9.31 -7.29
C ASP A 525 -13.82 -8.28 -7.20
N ALA A 526 -13.17 -8.19 -6.04
CA ALA A 526 -12.09 -7.25 -5.81
C ALA A 526 -10.81 -7.94 -5.30
N LEU A 527 -9.73 -7.15 -5.29
CA LEU A 527 -8.44 -7.53 -4.74
C LEU A 527 -8.11 -6.63 -3.56
N ALA A 528 -7.75 -7.22 -2.43
CA ALA A 528 -7.43 -6.50 -1.20
C ALA A 528 -6.05 -6.92 -0.67
N LEU A 529 -5.27 -5.94 -0.20
CA LEU A 529 -3.98 -6.21 0.42
C LEU A 529 -4.17 -6.74 1.85
N PHE A 530 -3.72 -7.97 2.06
CA PHE A 530 -3.62 -8.58 3.38
C PHE A 530 -2.20 -8.42 3.92
N TRP A 531 -2.04 -7.64 5.00
CA TRP A 531 -0.73 -7.48 5.63
C TRP A 531 -0.81 -7.36 7.15
N GLY A 532 -0.69 -8.52 7.82
CA GLY A 532 -0.95 -8.59 9.26
C GLY A 532 -2.37 -8.13 9.61
N SER A 533 -3.30 -8.38 8.68
CA SER A 533 -4.71 -8.05 8.77
C SER A 533 -5.47 -9.12 9.56
N PRO A 534 -6.56 -8.76 10.25
CA PRO A 534 -7.48 -9.73 10.84
C PRO A 534 -8.40 -10.34 9.77
N ALA A 535 -9.05 -11.45 10.13
CA ALA A 535 -10.16 -12.03 9.38
C ALA A 535 -11.27 -12.42 10.36
N PHE A 536 -12.49 -11.93 10.13
CA PHE A 536 -13.52 -11.90 11.15
C PHE A 536 -14.52 -13.05 11.05
N LYS A 537 -15.10 -13.37 12.21
CA LYS A 537 -16.32 -14.15 12.35
C LYS A 537 -17.23 -13.46 13.36
N VAL A 538 -18.51 -13.26 13.00
CA VAL A 538 -19.54 -12.85 13.96
C VAL A 538 -19.94 -14.06 14.81
N ASN A 539 -19.85 -13.92 16.13
CA ASN A 539 -20.24 -14.96 17.07
C ASN A 539 -21.77 -15.03 17.17
N PRO A 540 -22.37 -16.23 17.18
CA PRO A 540 -23.82 -16.35 17.25
C PRO A 540 -24.41 -15.69 18.50
N GLY A 541 -25.31 -14.74 18.28
CA GLY A 541 -26.11 -14.10 19.31
C GLY A 541 -27.48 -13.65 18.80
N PRO A 542 -28.32 -13.06 19.67
CA PRO A 542 -29.65 -12.58 19.28
C PRO A 542 -29.62 -11.36 18.35
N ASN A 543 -28.53 -10.59 18.35
CA ASN A 543 -28.40 -9.31 17.64
C ASN A 543 -27.53 -9.41 16.37
N ASN A 544 -27.42 -10.59 15.75
CA ASN A 544 -26.56 -10.79 14.58
C ASN A 544 -26.91 -9.87 13.39
N HIS A 545 -28.16 -9.41 13.30
CA HIS A 545 -28.63 -8.47 12.28
C HIS A 545 -28.00 -7.07 12.37
N MET A 546 -27.30 -6.76 13.49
CA MET A 546 -26.59 -5.50 13.69
C MET A 546 -25.20 -5.48 13.03
N TYR A 547 -24.79 -6.56 12.38
CA TYR A 547 -23.46 -6.70 11.77
C TYR A 547 -23.63 -6.97 10.28
N GLU A 548 -23.51 -5.92 9.48
CA GLU A 548 -23.58 -5.99 8.03
C GLU A 548 -22.20 -6.32 7.47
N VAL A 549 -22.17 -7.25 6.52
CA VAL A 549 -20.93 -7.75 5.91
C VAL A 549 -20.64 -6.91 4.68
N LEU A 550 -19.48 -6.23 4.66
CA LEU A 550 -19.06 -5.40 3.53
C LEU A 550 -18.22 -6.20 2.53
N ALA A 551 -17.42 -7.14 3.01
CA ALA A 551 -16.61 -8.01 2.16
C ALA A 551 -16.29 -9.34 2.84
N VAL A 552 -16.19 -10.40 2.05
CA VAL A 552 -15.80 -11.75 2.50
C VAL A 552 -14.63 -12.28 1.67
N TYR A 553 -13.83 -13.17 2.26
CA TYR A 553 -12.90 -13.99 1.48
C TYR A 553 -13.67 -15.18 0.89
N PRO A 554 -13.43 -15.55 -0.38
CA PRO A 554 -14.09 -16.70 -1.01
C PRO A 554 -13.73 -18.02 -0.30
N ASP A 555 -14.45 -19.08 -0.64
CA ASP A 555 -14.27 -20.41 -0.03
C ASP A 555 -12.93 -21.09 -0.41
N SER A 556 -12.30 -20.64 -1.50
CA SER A 556 -11.08 -21.19 -2.09
C SER A 556 -10.42 -20.24 -3.11
N ASP A 557 -9.18 -20.54 -3.50
CA ASP A 557 -8.36 -19.76 -4.46
C ASP A 557 -8.19 -18.29 -4.03
N ILE A 558 -8.06 -18.07 -2.72
CA ILE A 558 -8.06 -16.72 -2.13
C ILE A 558 -6.80 -15.93 -2.52
N LEU A 559 -5.64 -16.59 -2.66
CA LEU A 559 -4.39 -15.92 -2.98
C LEU A 559 -4.31 -15.52 -4.46
N GLU A 560 -4.32 -14.21 -4.74
CA GLU A 560 -3.93 -13.72 -6.07
C GLU A 560 -2.41 -13.68 -6.17
N SER A 561 -1.74 -12.77 -5.47
CA SER A 561 -0.27 -12.66 -5.49
C SER A 561 0.35 -12.60 -4.12
N GLY A 562 1.54 -13.20 -3.99
CA GLY A 562 2.35 -13.21 -2.78
C GLY A 562 2.49 -14.60 -2.19
N TRP A 563 2.27 -14.72 -0.88
CA TRP A 563 2.40 -15.96 -0.12
C TRP A 563 1.24 -16.10 0.86
N LEU A 564 0.58 -17.26 0.85
CA LEU A 564 -0.46 -17.63 1.81
C LEU A 564 -0.20 -19.06 2.31
N VAL A 565 -0.05 -19.20 3.62
CA VAL A 565 -0.09 -20.48 4.34
C VAL A 565 -1.32 -20.44 5.24
N GLY A 566 -2.11 -21.52 5.25
CA GLY A 566 -3.33 -21.62 6.06
C GLY A 566 -4.53 -20.91 5.43
N GLU A 567 -4.72 -21.03 4.11
CA GLU A 567 -5.86 -20.45 3.38
C GLU A 567 -7.21 -20.81 4.04
N GLU A 568 -7.33 -22.04 4.55
CA GLU A 568 -8.53 -22.52 5.23
C GLU A 568 -8.87 -21.78 6.54
N LYS A 569 -7.92 -21.00 7.08
CA LYS A 569 -8.16 -20.16 8.27
C LYS A 569 -8.98 -18.93 7.94
N ILE A 570 -8.94 -18.47 6.69
CA ILE A 570 -9.62 -17.25 6.23
C ILE A 570 -10.72 -17.53 5.20
N ALA A 571 -10.78 -18.72 4.63
CA ALA A 571 -11.90 -19.16 3.78
C ALA A 571 -13.26 -18.95 4.48
N ASP A 572 -14.22 -18.38 3.75
CA ASP A 572 -15.55 -17.97 4.23
C ASP A 572 -15.51 -17.05 5.47
N LYS A 573 -14.42 -16.31 5.67
CA LYS A 573 -14.32 -15.32 6.75
C LYS A 573 -14.55 -13.93 6.22
N ILE A 574 -15.03 -13.08 7.11
CA ILE A 574 -15.39 -11.72 6.77
C ILE A 574 -14.13 -10.86 6.74
N ALA A 575 -13.91 -10.14 5.65
CA ALA A 575 -12.81 -9.20 5.49
C ALA A 575 -13.17 -7.81 6.05
N ALA A 576 -14.43 -7.39 5.94
CA ALA A 576 -14.89 -6.10 6.44
C ALA A 576 -16.34 -6.15 6.98
N ILE A 577 -16.60 -5.43 8.09
CA ILE A 577 -17.91 -5.38 8.76
C ILE A 577 -18.32 -3.93 9.00
N TYR A 578 -19.59 -3.62 8.78
CA TYR A 578 -20.26 -2.43 9.26
C TYR A 578 -21.17 -2.83 10.44
N ALA A 579 -20.82 -2.42 11.65
CA ALA A 579 -21.51 -2.84 12.87
C ALA A 579 -22.24 -1.68 13.55
N HIS A 580 -23.52 -1.85 13.80
CA HIS A 580 -24.37 -0.86 14.48
C HIS A 580 -24.15 -0.90 15.99
N VAL A 581 -23.93 0.25 16.61
CA VAL A 581 -23.68 0.38 18.05
C VAL A 581 -24.38 1.61 18.62
N GLY A 582 -25.47 1.38 19.37
CA GLY A 582 -26.31 2.48 19.84
C GLY A 582 -26.98 3.18 18.66
N GLU A 583 -26.81 4.50 18.57
CA GLU A 583 -27.27 5.32 17.45
C GLU A 583 -26.21 5.49 16.34
N GLY A 584 -24.96 5.11 16.62
CA GLY A 584 -23.85 5.20 15.67
C GLY A 584 -23.39 3.82 15.18
N HIS A 585 -22.18 3.77 14.65
CA HIS A 585 -21.64 2.55 14.05
C HIS A 585 -20.12 2.50 14.10
N VAL A 586 -19.60 1.30 13.90
CA VAL A 586 -18.16 1.03 13.75
C VAL A 586 -17.92 0.28 12.45
N VAL A 587 -16.98 0.78 11.66
CA VAL A 587 -16.53 0.15 10.43
C VAL A 587 -15.21 -0.57 10.70
N LEU A 588 -15.23 -1.89 10.58
CA LEU A 588 -14.09 -2.77 10.83
C LEU A 588 -13.49 -3.22 9.50
N MET A 589 -12.45 -2.55 9.02
CA MET A 589 -11.74 -2.93 7.80
C MET A 589 -10.55 -3.81 8.14
N GLY A 590 -10.61 -5.11 7.84
CA GLY A 590 -9.48 -6.01 8.03
C GLY A 590 -8.31 -5.70 7.08
N PRO A 591 -8.54 -5.64 5.77
CA PRO A 591 -7.53 -5.18 4.81
C PRO A 591 -7.07 -3.75 5.07
N ARG A 592 -5.82 -3.45 4.70
CA ARG A 592 -5.29 -2.07 4.76
C ARG A 592 -5.69 -1.34 3.48
N VAL A 593 -6.94 -0.92 3.40
CA VAL A 593 -7.60 -0.39 2.18
C VAL A 593 -6.92 0.83 1.55
N GLN A 594 -6.10 1.55 2.31
CA GLN A 594 -5.39 2.77 1.89
C GLN A 594 -3.87 2.58 1.80
N HIS A 595 -3.38 1.34 1.93
CA HIS A 595 -1.99 1.00 2.18
C HIS A 595 -1.01 1.81 1.32
N ARG A 596 -0.13 2.57 2.01
CA ARG A 596 0.93 3.40 1.41
C ARG A 596 0.49 4.32 0.28
N CYS A 597 -0.80 4.66 0.19
CA CYS A 597 -1.37 5.40 -0.95
C CYS A 597 -1.14 4.66 -2.29
N GLN A 598 -1.14 3.33 -2.27
CA GLN A 598 -0.92 2.48 -3.45
C GLN A 598 -2.15 1.66 -3.82
N THR A 599 -3.02 1.33 -2.86
CA THR A 599 -4.17 0.43 -3.05
C THR A 599 -5.40 1.13 -3.60
N HIS A 600 -5.25 1.84 -4.73
CA HIS A 600 -6.36 2.58 -5.38
C HIS A 600 -7.61 1.73 -5.61
N GLY A 601 -7.45 0.42 -5.83
CA GLY A 601 -8.56 -0.50 -6.02
C GLY A 601 -9.50 -0.62 -4.80
N THR A 602 -9.09 -0.19 -3.61
CA THR A 602 -9.87 -0.31 -2.36
C THR A 602 -10.15 1.02 -1.66
N PHE A 603 -9.69 2.16 -2.20
CA PHE A 603 -9.89 3.48 -1.57
C PHE A 603 -11.36 3.85 -1.33
N LYS A 604 -12.28 3.35 -2.15
CA LYS A 604 -13.71 3.65 -2.04
C LYS A 604 -14.30 3.13 -0.71
N LEU A 605 -13.77 2.02 -0.19
CA LEU A 605 -14.13 1.50 1.14
C LEU A 605 -13.76 2.47 2.27
N LEU A 606 -12.82 3.40 2.05
CA LEU A 606 -12.54 4.51 2.95
C LEU A 606 -13.41 5.72 2.61
N PHE A 607 -13.42 6.16 1.35
CA PHE A 607 -14.06 7.40 0.94
C PHE A 607 -15.56 7.44 1.22
N ASN A 608 -16.26 6.32 1.01
CA ASN A 608 -17.69 6.24 1.24
C ASN A 608 -18.08 6.47 2.70
N SER A 609 -17.21 6.15 3.66
CA SER A 609 -17.47 6.41 5.09
C SER A 609 -17.14 7.84 5.52
N LEU A 610 -16.70 8.72 4.61
CA LEU A 610 -16.34 10.11 4.89
C LEU A 610 -17.28 11.12 4.23
N LEU A 611 -18.27 10.62 3.49
CA LEU A 611 -19.38 11.37 2.94
C LEU A 611 -20.65 10.83 3.59
N GLY A 612 -21.63 11.68 3.85
CA GLY A 612 -22.93 11.25 4.36
C GLY A 612 -24.03 12.18 3.97
#